data_AF-A0A8C7RGM0-F1
#
_entry.id   AF-A0A8C7RGM0-F1
#
_cell.length_a   1.000
_cell.length_b   1.000
_cell.length_c   1.000
_cell.angle_alpha   90.00
_cell.angle_beta   90.00
_cell.angle_gamma   90.00
#
_symmetry.space_group_name_H-M   'P 1'
#
loop_
_entity.id
_entity.type
_entity.pdbx_description
1 polymer ?
#
loop_
_entity_poly.entity_id
_entity_poly.type
_entity_poly.pdbx_seq_one_letter_code
_entity_poly.pdbx_strand_id
1 'polypeptide(L)'
;MSLDKAKLCDSLLNWLQTFQVPSCTSKQDLMSGVAIAHVLHKIDPSWFNEAWLGRIKEESEANWRLKVSNLKKILQSMLEYYHDVLGHQVADVQVRLLEERNTVYMQRTCELEEELRRANSVRTQLDTYKRQVHELHTKHLSEALKAEKWQFEYKNLQDKYDALLKEKERLISERDTLRETNDELRCAQVQQKGGLCEDSGTVGNLASEMMPTEFKETVVRLQSENKMLCVQEESYRQRLVEVQGQLEESQRSQNTLETQNRLNQQQISELRSQVEDLQKALQEQGSKAEDSSLLKKKLEEHLEKLHEAHSDLQKKREVIDDLEPKADGNMAKKIDELQEILKKKDEDMKLMEQRYKRYVEKARTVIKTLDPKQPPLTVSPDVQALKNQLTERDRKIQHLEHDYEKSRSRHDQEEKLIISAWYNMGMALHQKVVGERSGPSNQAQSFLAQQRQSTHARRGLAARHQPR
;
A
#
# COMPACT_ATOMS: atom_id res chain seq x y z
N MET A 1 -31.87 -9.18 -23.17
CA MET A 1 -32.14 -7.73 -23.04
C MET A 1 -31.84 -7.31 -21.61
N SER A 2 -30.85 -6.44 -21.40
CA SER A 2 -30.49 -5.97 -20.05
C SER A 2 -31.56 -4.98 -19.59
N LEU A 3 -32.46 -5.42 -18.72
CA LEU A 3 -33.43 -4.53 -18.07
C LEU A 3 -32.64 -3.48 -17.26
N ASP A 4 -32.92 -2.21 -17.51
CA ASP A 4 -32.32 -1.12 -16.74
C ASP A 4 -32.84 -1.20 -15.30
N LYS A 5 -31.95 -1.64 -14.39
CA LYS A 5 -32.29 -1.90 -12.98
C LYS A 5 -32.80 -0.64 -12.29
N ALA A 6 -32.37 0.55 -12.71
CA ALA A 6 -32.86 1.81 -12.15
C ALA A 6 -34.35 2.02 -12.48
N LYS A 7 -34.74 1.82 -13.75
CA LYS A 7 -36.13 1.92 -14.21
C LYS A 7 -37.04 0.87 -13.59
N LEU A 8 -36.52 -0.34 -13.38
CA LEU A 8 -37.23 -1.40 -12.69
C LEU A 8 -37.54 -0.99 -11.24
N CYS A 9 -36.55 -0.50 -10.49
CA CYS A 9 -36.75 -0.04 -9.13
C CYS A 9 -37.76 1.11 -9.04
N ASP A 10 -37.75 2.05 -9.99
CA ASP A 10 -38.72 3.15 -10.02
C ASP A 10 -40.16 2.65 -10.23
N SER A 11 -40.33 1.69 -11.14
CA SER A 11 -41.65 1.10 -11.42
C SER A 11 -42.16 0.26 -10.25
N LEU A 12 -41.27 -0.49 -9.59
CA LEU A 12 -41.60 -1.27 -8.39
C LEU A 12 -41.95 -0.39 -7.19
N LEU A 13 -41.27 0.76 -7.02
CA LEU A 13 -41.61 1.71 -5.96
C LEU A 13 -43.04 2.26 -6.14
N ASN A 14 -43.42 2.62 -7.38
CA ASN A 14 -44.78 3.07 -7.68
C ASN A 14 -45.82 1.98 -7.36
N TRP A 15 -45.50 0.71 -7.63
CA TRP A 15 -46.37 -0.41 -7.25
C TRP A 15 -46.45 -0.60 -5.74
N LEU A 16 -45.33 -0.56 -5.01
CA LEU A 16 -45.34 -0.67 -3.55
C LEU A 16 -46.18 0.43 -2.88
N GLN A 17 -46.18 1.64 -3.45
CA GLN A 17 -46.98 2.76 -2.96
C GLN A 17 -48.50 2.50 -3.01
N THR A 18 -48.99 1.59 -3.86
CA THR A 18 -50.44 1.27 -3.91
C THR A 18 -50.95 0.61 -2.65
N PHE A 19 -50.06 0.01 -1.84
CA PHE A 19 -50.42 -0.66 -0.59
C PHE A 19 -50.65 0.30 0.58
N GLN A 20 -50.33 1.59 0.42
CA GLN A 20 -50.53 2.63 1.44
C GLN A 20 -49.94 2.23 2.81
N VAL A 21 -48.70 1.73 2.79
CA VAL A 21 -47.96 1.34 4.00
C VAL A 21 -47.10 2.51 4.51
N PRO A 22 -46.78 2.56 5.82
CA PRO A 22 -45.88 3.57 6.37
C PRO A 22 -44.50 3.54 5.70
N SER A 23 -43.85 4.70 5.60
CA SER A 23 -42.44 4.82 5.19
C SER A 23 -42.13 4.21 3.81
N CYS A 24 -42.99 4.48 2.81
CA CYS A 24 -42.87 3.97 1.44
C CYS A 24 -42.91 5.08 0.37
N THR A 25 -42.42 6.28 0.67
CA THR A 25 -42.47 7.42 -0.27
C THR A 25 -41.19 7.56 -1.08
N SER A 26 -40.05 7.14 -0.54
CA SER A 26 -38.74 7.23 -1.18
C SER A 26 -38.01 5.89 -1.23
N LYS A 27 -37.00 5.78 -2.13
CA LYS A 27 -36.08 4.62 -2.16
C LYS A 27 -35.30 4.47 -0.86
N GLN A 28 -35.03 5.57 -0.14
CA GLN A 28 -34.31 5.51 1.12
C GLN A 28 -35.15 4.86 2.23
N ASP A 29 -36.46 5.07 2.20
CA ASP A 29 -37.36 4.54 3.22
C ASP A 29 -37.45 3.00 3.14
N LEU A 30 -37.40 2.46 1.91
CA LEU A 30 -37.35 1.02 1.65
C LEU A 30 -36.09 0.34 2.21
N MET A 31 -35.00 1.08 2.42
CA MET A 31 -33.74 0.51 2.93
C MET A 31 -33.86 -0.02 4.35
N SER A 32 -34.87 0.41 5.11
CA SER A 32 -35.14 -0.10 6.47
C SER A 32 -35.72 -1.52 6.47
N GLY A 33 -36.30 -1.96 5.35
CA GLY A 33 -37.09 -3.18 5.24
C GLY A 33 -38.50 -3.08 5.83
N VAL A 34 -38.81 -2.05 6.62
CA VAL A 34 -40.09 -1.94 7.35
C VAL A 34 -41.28 -1.84 6.40
N ALA A 35 -41.22 -0.95 5.41
CA ALA A 35 -42.28 -0.82 4.41
C ALA A 35 -42.52 -2.12 3.62
N ILE A 36 -41.44 -2.81 3.24
CA ILE A 36 -41.52 -4.07 2.51
C ILE A 36 -42.20 -5.15 3.36
N ALA A 37 -41.87 -5.22 4.66
CA ALA A 37 -42.49 -6.17 5.58
C ALA A 37 -43.99 -5.92 5.74
N HIS A 38 -44.42 -4.66 5.84
CA HIS A 38 -45.84 -4.31 5.89
C HIS A 38 -46.59 -4.65 4.59
N VAL A 39 -45.96 -4.47 3.43
CA VAL A 39 -46.55 -4.91 2.15
C VAL A 39 -46.71 -6.42 2.11
N LEU A 40 -45.70 -7.18 2.54
CA LEU A 40 -45.77 -8.64 2.56
C LEU A 40 -46.88 -9.16 3.49
N HIS A 41 -47.02 -8.56 4.67
CA HIS A 41 -48.13 -8.84 5.58
C HIS A 41 -49.50 -8.62 4.91
N LYS A 42 -49.65 -7.55 4.10
CA LYS A 42 -50.89 -7.29 3.35
C LYS A 42 -51.14 -8.27 2.21
N ILE A 43 -50.09 -8.80 1.59
CA ILE A 43 -50.22 -9.75 0.46
C ILE A 43 -50.73 -11.10 0.97
N ASP A 44 -50.13 -11.62 2.04
CA ASP A 44 -50.52 -12.89 2.63
C ASP A 44 -50.37 -12.85 4.16
N PRO A 45 -51.44 -12.43 4.87
CA PRO A 45 -51.42 -12.35 6.33
C PRO A 45 -51.28 -13.70 7.02
N SER A 46 -51.56 -14.81 6.32
CA SER A 46 -51.50 -16.15 6.91
C SER A 46 -50.04 -16.61 7.07
N TRP A 47 -49.20 -16.29 6.09
CA TRP A 47 -47.75 -16.57 6.13
C TRP A 47 -46.96 -15.47 6.82
N PHE A 48 -47.09 -14.23 6.33
CA PHE A 48 -46.43 -13.06 6.88
C PHE A 48 -47.21 -12.49 8.05
N ASN A 49 -47.52 -13.30 9.06
CA ASN A 49 -48.41 -12.93 10.16
C ASN A 49 -47.81 -11.87 11.13
N GLU A 50 -48.64 -11.40 12.07
CA GLU A 50 -48.25 -10.40 13.08
C GLU A 50 -47.02 -10.80 13.90
N ALA A 51 -46.86 -12.10 14.21
CA ALA A 51 -45.70 -12.59 14.95
C ALA A 51 -44.40 -12.53 14.13
N TRP A 52 -44.47 -12.65 12.80
CA TRP A 52 -43.35 -12.42 11.91
C TRP A 52 -43.05 -10.93 11.74
N LEU A 53 -44.09 -10.12 11.51
CA LEU A 53 -43.95 -8.67 11.33
C LEU A 53 -43.30 -8.02 12.56
N GLY A 54 -43.68 -8.45 13.77
CA GLY A 54 -43.07 -7.99 15.03
C GLY A 54 -41.57 -8.30 15.20
N ARG A 55 -40.97 -9.16 14.35
CA ARG A 55 -39.52 -9.41 14.33
C ARG A 55 -38.74 -8.35 13.57
N ILE A 56 -39.42 -7.55 12.74
CA ILE A 56 -38.84 -6.45 11.97
C ILE A 56 -38.88 -5.21 12.86
N LYS A 57 -37.69 -4.70 13.23
CA LYS A 57 -37.60 -3.58 14.18
C LYS A 57 -37.56 -2.26 13.43
N GLU A 58 -38.32 -1.30 13.92
CA GLU A 58 -38.33 0.08 13.43
C GLU A 58 -37.49 0.94 14.39
N GLU A 59 -36.30 1.39 13.94
CA GLU A 59 -35.43 2.31 14.69
C GLU A 59 -34.79 3.36 13.75
N SER A 60 -34.28 4.44 14.36
CA SER A 60 -33.75 5.65 13.72
C SER A 60 -32.66 5.41 12.67
N GLU A 61 -32.60 6.34 11.71
CA GLU A 61 -32.00 6.26 10.36
C GLU A 61 -30.55 5.79 10.26
N ALA A 62 -29.77 5.81 11.35
CA ALA A 62 -28.32 5.59 11.32
C ALA A 62 -27.87 4.13 11.53
N ASN A 63 -28.73 3.24 12.03
CA ASN A 63 -28.32 1.87 12.39
C ASN A 63 -28.31 0.92 11.18
N TRP A 64 -27.31 1.03 10.32
CA TRP A 64 -27.18 0.20 9.10
C TRP A 64 -27.15 -1.31 9.38
N ARG A 65 -26.59 -1.74 10.51
CA ARG A 65 -26.56 -3.16 10.90
C ARG A 65 -27.96 -3.71 11.10
N LEU A 66 -28.85 -2.92 11.70
CA LEU A 66 -30.24 -3.28 11.89
C LEU A 66 -30.99 -3.33 10.56
N LYS A 67 -30.77 -2.35 9.67
CA LYS A 67 -31.34 -2.35 8.30
C LYS A 67 -30.99 -3.64 7.56
N VAL A 68 -29.72 -4.05 7.60
CA VAL A 68 -29.26 -5.30 7.00
C VAL A 68 -29.92 -6.53 7.66
N SER A 69 -30.06 -6.54 8.99
CA SER A 69 -30.73 -7.61 9.72
C SER A 69 -32.21 -7.76 9.31
N ASN A 70 -32.94 -6.65 9.21
CA ASN A 70 -34.33 -6.63 8.74
C ASN A 70 -34.45 -7.17 7.31
N LEU A 71 -33.64 -6.65 6.39
CA LEU A 71 -33.65 -7.09 4.98
C LEU A 71 -33.30 -8.57 4.83
N LYS A 72 -32.38 -9.10 5.65
CA LYS A 72 -32.07 -10.54 5.68
C LYS A 72 -33.27 -11.38 6.09
N LYS A 73 -33.99 -10.98 7.15
CA LYS A 73 -35.21 -11.68 7.59
C LYS A 73 -36.29 -11.67 6.51
N ILE A 74 -36.48 -10.53 5.85
CA ILE A 74 -37.46 -10.38 4.77
C ILE A 74 -37.10 -11.28 3.59
N LEU A 75 -35.84 -11.25 3.14
CA LEU A 75 -35.37 -12.09 2.06
C LEU A 75 -35.51 -13.58 2.39
N GLN A 76 -35.11 -13.98 3.61
CA GLN A 76 -35.23 -15.36 4.08
C GLN A 76 -36.68 -15.84 4.02
N SER A 77 -37.62 -15.08 4.61
CA SER A 77 -39.04 -15.48 4.62
C SER A 77 -39.71 -15.39 3.25
N MET A 78 -39.24 -14.50 2.36
CA MET A 78 -39.63 -14.51 0.94
C MET A 78 -39.18 -15.81 0.26
N LEU A 79 -37.92 -16.21 0.44
CA LEU A 79 -37.39 -17.44 -0.17
C LEU A 79 -38.12 -18.69 0.34
N GLU A 80 -38.40 -18.75 1.64
CA GLU A 80 -39.23 -19.80 2.26
C GLU A 80 -40.65 -19.80 1.67
N TYR A 81 -41.28 -18.62 1.49
CA TYR A 81 -42.60 -18.52 0.86
C TYR A 81 -42.61 -19.04 -0.58
N TYR A 82 -41.60 -18.67 -1.38
CA TYR A 82 -41.49 -19.17 -2.75
C TYR A 82 -41.32 -20.69 -2.80
N HIS A 83 -40.57 -21.26 -1.86
CA HIS A 83 -40.34 -22.70 -1.79
C HIS A 83 -41.57 -23.46 -1.27
N ASP A 84 -42.05 -23.08 -0.08
CA ASP A 84 -43.03 -23.86 0.70
C ASP A 84 -44.47 -23.60 0.24
N VAL A 85 -44.79 -22.36 -0.17
CA VAL A 85 -46.16 -21.97 -0.57
C VAL A 85 -46.33 -21.99 -2.08
N LEU A 86 -45.37 -21.42 -2.82
CA LEU A 86 -45.46 -21.32 -4.28
C LEU A 86 -44.87 -22.54 -5.01
N GLY A 87 -44.15 -23.43 -4.32
CA GLY A 87 -43.55 -24.63 -4.91
C GLY A 87 -42.45 -24.33 -5.95
N HIS A 88 -41.91 -23.10 -5.96
CA HIS A 88 -40.89 -22.66 -6.90
C HIS A 88 -39.54 -22.60 -6.19
N GLN A 89 -38.54 -23.31 -6.72
CA GLN A 89 -37.15 -23.06 -6.33
C GLN A 89 -36.71 -21.74 -6.95
N VAL A 90 -36.66 -20.67 -6.16
CA VAL A 90 -35.86 -19.49 -6.52
C VAL A 90 -34.42 -19.98 -6.63
N ALA A 91 -33.81 -19.83 -7.79
CA ALA A 91 -32.49 -20.40 -8.07
C ALA A 91 -31.47 -19.92 -7.02
N ASP A 92 -31.08 -20.83 -6.11
CA ASP A 92 -30.08 -20.62 -5.04
C ASP A 92 -28.80 -19.95 -5.58
N VAL A 93 -28.46 -20.26 -6.83
CA VAL A 93 -27.34 -19.69 -7.58
C VAL A 93 -27.41 -18.16 -7.69
N GLN A 94 -28.60 -17.59 -7.89
CA GLN A 94 -28.78 -16.15 -8.08
C GLN A 94 -28.69 -15.37 -6.77
N VAL A 95 -29.14 -15.98 -5.67
CA VAL A 95 -28.98 -15.47 -4.30
C VAL A 95 -27.50 -15.52 -3.90
N ARG A 96 -26.83 -16.66 -4.09
CA ARG A 96 -25.39 -16.82 -3.84
C ARG A 96 -24.54 -15.81 -4.60
N LEU A 97 -24.79 -15.61 -5.90
CA LEU A 97 -24.08 -14.61 -6.70
C LEU A 97 -24.27 -13.19 -6.16
N LEU A 98 -25.44 -12.85 -5.64
CA LEU A 98 -25.70 -11.54 -5.03
C LEU A 98 -24.98 -11.40 -3.67
N GLU A 99 -24.95 -12.46 -2.86
CA GLU A 99 -24.24 -12.50 -1.58
C GLU A 99 -22.72 -12.39 -1.74
N GLU A 100 -22.15 -13.11 -2.71
CA GLU A 100 -20.74 -13.01 -3.09
C GLU A 100 -20.41 -11.58 -3.55
N ARG A 101 -21.24 -11.02 -4.43
CA ARG A 101 -21.04 -9.65 -4.91
C ARG A 101 -21.14 -8.62 -3.79
N ASN A 102 -22.07 -8.80 -2.85
CA ASN A 102 -22.23 -7.93 -1.69
C ASN A 102 -21.04 -8.04 -0.72
N THR A 103 -20.50 -9.25 -0.56
CA THR A 103 -19.28 -9.49 0.23
C THR A 103 -18.08 -8.76 -0.38
N VAL A 104 -17.92 -8.80 -1.70
CA VAL A 104 -16.86 -8.05 -2.40
C VAL A 104 -17.06 -6.53 -2.26
N TYR A 105 -18.29 -6.03 -2.36
CA TYR A 105 -18.56 -4.60 -2.11
C TYR A 105 -18.25 -4.18 -0.68
N MET A 106 -18.58 -5.02 0.31
CA MET A 106 -18.27 -4.76 1.71
C MET A 106 -16.75 -4.76 1.95
N GLN A 107 -16.02 -5.75 1.43
CA GLN A 107 -14.55 -5.79 1.50
C GLN A 107 -13.93 -4.53 0.90
N ARG A 108 -14.36 -4.15 -0.31
CA ARG A 108 -13.89 -2.93 -0.97
C ARG A 108 -14.23 -1.66 -0.20
N THR A 109 -15.38 -1.60 0.47
CA THR A 109 -15.74 -0.46 1.32
C THR A 109 -14.81 -0.38 2.52
N CYS A 110 -14.51 -1.50 3.18
CA CYS A 110 -13.55 -1.54 4.28
C CYS A 110 -12.13 -1.12 3.84
N GLU A 111 -11.66 -1.60 2.68
CA GLU A 111 -10.37 -1.19 2.11
C GLU A 111 -10.29 0.33 1.89
N LEU A 112 -11.34 0.93 1.30
CA LEU A 112 -11.42 2.37 1.10
C LEU A 112 -11.45 3.15 2.41
N GLU A 113 -12.14 2.65 3.44
CA GLU A 113 -12.13 3.25 4.79
C GLU A 113 -10.75 3.22 5.43
N GLU A 114 -10.00 2.12 5.25
CA GLU A 114 -8.62 2.04 5.72
C GLU A 114 -7.69 2.97 4.95
N GLU A 115 -7.81 3.06 3.62
CA GLU A 115 -7.06 4.01 2.80
C GLU A 115 -7.35 5.45 3.23
N LEU A 116 -8.62 5.79 3.49
CA LEU A 116 -9.00 7.10 4.00
C LEU A 116 -8.38 7.39 5.38
N ARG A 117 -8.33 6.38 6.26
CA ARG A 117 -7.68 6.50 7.58
C ARG A 117 -6.17 6.75 7.43
N ARG A 118 -5.49 6.02 6.54
CA ARG A 118 -4.07 6.21 6.23
C ARG A 118 -3.81 7.60 5.63
N ALA A 119 -4.61 8.03 4.66
CA ALA A 119 -4.51 9.34 4.05
C ALA A 119 -4.70 10.48 5.08
N ASN A 120 -5.65 10.32 6.00
CA ASN A 120 -5.86 11.27 7.09
C ASN A 120 -4.65 11.37 8.03
N SER A 121 -4.01 10.25 8.36
CA SER A 121 -2.78 10.24 9.17
C SER A 121 -1.65 11.01 8.49
N VAL A 122 -1.42 10.74 7.19
CA VAL A 122 -0.39 11.45 6.40
C VAL A 122 -0.71 12.95 6.30
N ARG A 123 -1.98 13.32 6.13
CA ARG A 123 -2.41 14.72 6.11
C ARG A 123 -2.07 15.44 7.42
N THR A 124 -2.36 14.83 8.57
CA THR A 124 -2.03 15.40 9.89
C THR A 124 -0.52 15.57 10.08
N GLN A 125 0.28 14.60 9.61
CA GLN A 125 1.74 14.73 9.62
C GLN A 125 2.21 15.89 8.72
N LEU A 126 1.67 16.01 7.51
CA LEU A 126 1.99 17.11 6.59
C LEU A 126 1.66 18.47 7.19
N ASP A 127 0.51 18.61 7.86
CA ASP A 127 0.13 19.86 8.53
C ASP A 127 1.07 20.20 9.69
N THR A 128 1.62 19.19 10.35
CA THR A 128 2.62 19.37 11.41
C THR A 128 3.95 19.84 10.82
N TYR A 129 4.43 19.21 9.74
CA TYR A 129 5.64 19.65 9.05
C TYR A 129 5.49 21.05 8.46
N LYS A 130 4.34 21.40 7.88
CA LYS A 130 4.06 22.76 7.42
C LYS A 130 4.19 23.79 8.54
N ARG A 131 3.68 23.49 9.73
CA ARG A 131 3.79 24.38 10.90
C ARG A 131 5.25 24.54 11.35
N GLN A 132 5.99 23.44 11.44
CA GLN A 132 7.42 23.47 11.77
C GLN A 132 8.24 24.29 10.78
N VAL A 133 7.99 24.14 9.47
CA VAL A 133 8.65 24.95 8.43
C VAL A 133 8.34 26.44 8.62
N HIS A 134 7.08 26.78 8.92
CA HIS A 134 6.68 28.17 9.14
C HIS A 134 7.35 28.78 10.39
N GLU A 135 7.43 28.02 11.48
CA GLU A 135 8.11 28.43 12.71
C GLU A 135 9.62 28.63 12.49
N LEU A 136 10.28 27.68 11.81
CA LEU A 136 11.70 27.81 11.47
C LEU A 136 11.96 28.99 10.55
N HIS A 137 11.11 29.22 9.54
CA HIS A 137 11.24 30.37 8.66
C HIS A 137 11.11 31.69 9.43
N THR A 138 10.16 31.78 10.36
CA THR A 138 9.97 32.95 11.22
C THR A 138 11.18 33.19 12.13
N LYS A 139 11.73 32.12 12.73
CA LYS A 139 12.96 32.20 13.55
C LYS A 139 14.14 32.69 12.71
N HIS A 140 14.34 32.10 11.53
CA HIS A 140 15.40 32.49 10.60
C HIS A 140 15.31 33.97 10.21
N LEU A 141 14.12 34.45 9.87
CA LEU A 141 13.88 35.88 9.59
C LEU A 141 14.25 36.76 10.81
N SER A 142 13.88 36.33 12.01
CA SER A 142 14.19 37.07 13.24
C SER A 142 15.69 37.12 13.55
N GLU A 143 16.43 36.05 13.24
CA GLU A 143 17.88 35.97 13.38
C GLU A 143 18.59 36.79 12.31
N ALA A 144 18.11 36.76 11.07
CA ALA A 144 18.63 37.59 9.98
C ALA A 144 18.53 39.09 10.33
N LEU A 145 17.36 39.54 10.82
CA LEU A 145 17.18 40.93 11.26
C LEU A 145 18.10 41.30 12.44
N LYS A 146 18.32 40.39 13.39
CA LYS A 146 19.28 40.60 14.49
C LYS A 146 20.70 40.72 13.96
N ALA A 147 21.08 39.88 13.00
CA ALA A 147 22.41 39.93 12.39
C ALA A 147 22.64 41.25 11.65
N GLU A 148 21.65 41.74 10.89
CA GLU A 148 21.70 43.05 10.24
C GLU A 148 21.87 44.19 11.26
N LYS A 149 21.15 44.13 12.39
CA LYS A 149 21.29 45.10 13.47
C LYS A 149 22.70 45.10 14.05
N TRP A 150 23.25 43.93 14.37
CA TRP A 150 24.62 43.82 14.88
C TRP A 150 25.66 44.26 13.85
N GLN A 151 25.45 43.98 12.57
CA GLN A 151 26.31 44.44 11.50
C GLN A 151 26.34 45.98 11.42
N PHE A 152 25.17 46.62 11.57
CA PHE A 152 25.07 48.08 11.64
C PHE A 152 25.80 48.64 12.87
N GLU A 153 25.58 48.06 14.05
CA GLU A 153 26.24 48.49 15.29
C GLU A 153 27.76 48.33 15.22
N TYR A 154 28.23 47.19 14.68
CA TYR A 154 29.65 46.94 14.46
C TYR A 154 30.26 47.98 13.52
N LYS A 155 29.61 48.28 12.39
CA LYS A 155 30.09 49.29 11.44
C LYS A 155 30.18 50.67 12.09
N ASN A 156 29.15 51.08 12.84
CA ASN A 156 29.16 52.34 13.57
C ASN A 156 30.28 52.42 14.62
N LEU A 157 30.60 51.30 15.28
CA LEU A 157 31.69 51.24 16.24
C LEU A 157 33.06 51.27 15.55
N GLN A 158 33.18 50.61 14.41
CA GLN A 158 34.37 50.64 13.56
C GLN A 158 34.64 52.06 13.06
N ASP A 159 33.62 52.77 12.56
CA ASP A 159 33.76 54.16 12.09
C ASP A 159 34.24 55.08 13.21
N LYS A 160 33.77 54.87 14.46
CA LYS A 160 34.25 55.60 15.64
C LYS A 160 35.70 55.26 16.00
N TYR A 161 36.08 53.99 15.92
CA TYR A 161 37.44 53.54 16.16
C TYR A 161 38.42 54.15 15.14
N ASP A 162 38.05 54.14 13.86
CA ASP A 162 38.85 54.73 12.78
C ASP A 162 39.00 56.25 12.94
N ALA A 163 37.95 56.94 13.41
CA ALA A 163 38.02 58.37 13.75
C ALA A 163 38.99 58.64 14.91
N LEU A 164 38.96 57.82 15.97
CA LEU A 164 39.89 57.93 17.09
C LEU A 164 41.33 57.60 16.70
N LEU A 165 41.54 56.62 15.81
CA LEU A 165 42.88 56.32 15.27
C LEU A 165 43.46 57.51 14.52
N LYS A 166 42.68 58.14 13.63
CA LYS A 166 43.11 59.35 12.90
C LYS A 166 43.44 60.49 13.86
N GLU A 167 42.65 60.68 14.90
CA GLU A 167 42.93 61.71 15.91
C GLU A 167 44.20 61.42 16.72
N LYS A 168 44.43 60.14 17.07
CA LYS A 168 45.69 59.71 17.69
C LYS A 168 46.89 60.00 16.80
N GLU A 169 46.81 59.68 15.51
CA GLU A 169 47.88 59.97 14.54
C GLU A 169 48.13 61.47 14.38
N ARG A 170 47.06 62.28 14.37
CA ARG A 170 47.14 63.75 14.38
C ARG A 170 47.88 64.27 15.60
N LEU A 171 47.51 63.80 16.80
CA LEU A 171 48.17 64.19 18.06
C LEU A 171 49.64 63.75 18.12
N ILE A 172 49.96 62.56 17.61
CA ILE A 172 51.36 62.11 17.51
C ILE A 172 52.16 63.05 16.61
N SER A 173 51.60 63.41 15.45
CA SER A 173 52.23 64.33 14.50
C SER A 173 52.43 65.72 15.12
N GLU A 174 51.43 66.26 15.82
CA GLU A 174 51.55 67.53 16.57
C GLU A 174 52.59 67.46 17.69
N ARG A 175 52.66 66.33 18.40
CA ARG A 175 53.70 66.11 19.42
C ARG A 175 55.09 66.11 18.80
N ASP A 176 55.27 65.46 17.65
CA ASP A 176 56.56 65.38 16.96
C ASP A 176 56.99 66.76 16.40
N THR A 177 56.08 67.54 15.82
CA THR A 177 56.39 68.91 15.38
C THR A 177 56.70 69.85 16.54
N LEU A 178 55.98 69.75 17.66
CA LEU A 178 56.30 70.51 18.88
C LEU A 178 57.66 70.10 19.47
N ARG A 179 58.03 68.82 19.35
CA ARG A 179 59.34 68.35 19.78
C ARG A 179 60.45 68.92 18.90
N GLU A 180 60.28 68.88 17.58
CA GLU A 180 61.22 69.44 16.61
C GLU A 180 61.41 70.95 16.83
N THR A 181 60.32 71.71 16.97
CA THR A 181 60.41 73.16 17.26
C THR A 181 61.06 73.46 18.61
N ASN A 182 60.87 72.61 19.63
CA ASN A 182 61.59 72.76 20.90
C ASN A 182 63.10 72.52 20.74
N ASP A 183 63.48 71.49 19.97
CA ASP A 183 64.87 71.16 19.69
C ASP A 183 65.55 72.26 18.85
N GLU A 184 64.86 72.84 17.87
CA GLU A 184 65.31 74.02 17.11
C GLU A 184 65.54 75.24 18.01
N LEU A 185 64.58 75.56 18.89
CA LEU A 185 64.70 76.66 19.85
C LEU A 185 65.88 76.46 20.80
N ARG A 186 66.12 75.23 21.28
CA ARG A 186 67.31 74.89 22.08
C ARG A 186 68.59 75.10 21.29
N CYS A 187 68.64 74.68 20.03
CA CYS A 187 69.80 74.91 19.16
C CYS A 187 70.07 76.40 18.93
N ALA A 188 69.03 77.20 18.67
CA ALA A 188 69.14 78.65 18.53
C ALA A 188 69.64 79.31 19.83
N GLN A 189 69.16 78.86 21.00
CA GLN A 189 69.61 79.35 22.30
C GLN A 189 71.08 78.98 22.60
N VAL A 190 71.52 77.79 22.17
CA VAL A 190 72.93 77.35 22.28
C VAL A 190 73.82 78.14 21.32
N GLN A 191 73.39 78.43 20.09
CA GLN A 191 74.13 79.32 19.18
C GLN A 191 74.20 80.76 19.72
N GLN A 192 73.13 81.27 20.34
CA GLN A 192 73.13 82.60 20.97
C GLN A 192 74.07 82.67 22.19
N LYS A 193 74.23 81.58 22.95
CA LYS A 193 75.23 81.45 24.02
C LYS A 193 76.64 81.12 23.49
N GLY A 194 76.75 80.45 22.35
CA GLY A 194 78.00 80.03 21.70
C GLY A 194 78.69 81.12 20.88
N GLY A 195 78.02 82.25 20.59
CA GLY A 195 78.64 83.47 20.09
C GLY A 195 79.45 84.24 21.13
N LEU A 196 79.44 83.79 22.39
CA LEU A 196 80.20 84.35 23.51
C LEU A 196 80.97 83.20 24.21
N CYS A 197 81.96 82.66 23.51
CA CYS A 197 82.99 81.83 24.13
C CYS A 197 84.36 82.16 23.52
N GLU A 198 84.96 83.26 23.99
CA GLU A 198 86.36 83.17 24.37
C GLU A 198 86.42 83.18 25.90
N ASP A 199 87.06 82.15 26.42
CA ASP A 199 87.54 82.01 27.80
C ASP A 199 86.50 81.67 28.89
N SER A 200 86.38 80.38 29.18
CA SER A 200 86.57 79.87 30.55
C SER A 200 86.53 78.33 30.54
N GLY A 201 87.66 77.73 30.20
CA GLY A 201 88.01 76.44 30.77
C GLY A 201 88.22 76.61 32.28
N THR A 202 87.95 75.55 33.06
CA THR A 202 88.35 75.35 34.47
C THR A 202 87.35 75.62 35.61
N VAL A 203 86.07 75.90 35.38
CA VAL A 203 85.12 76.04 36.52
C VAL A 203 84.54 74.70 37.02
N GLY A 204 84.70 73.61 36.27
CA GLY A 204 84.30 72.26 36.72
C GLY A 204 85.16 71.66 37.83
N ASN A 205 86.40 72.15 38.00
CA ASN A 205 87.39 71.56 38.91
C ASN A 205 87.43 72.17 40.31
N LEU A 206 87.17 73.47 40.49
CA LEU A 206 87.31 74.11 41.82
C LEU A 206 86.21 73.70 42.81
N ALA A 207 84.97 73.50 42.33
CA ALA A 207 83.87 72.95 43.15
C ALA A 207 84.12 71.48 43.55
N SER A 208 84.89 70.75 42.73
CA SER A 208 85.34 69.40 43.03
C SER A 208 86.52 69.37 44.00
N GLU A 209 87.21 70.48 44.30
CA GLU A 209 88.36 70.49 45.24
C GLU A 209 87.98 70.92 46.67
N MET A 210 86.96 71.76 46.86
CA MET A 210 86.55 72.25 48.20
C MET A 210 85.63 71.30 49.01
N MET A 211 85.13 70.22 48.41
CA MET A 211 84.29 69.26 49.12
C MET A 211 85.17 68.30 49.97
N PRO A 212 84.89 68.12 51.28
CA PRO A 212 85.63 67.18 52.12
C PRO A 212 85.61 65.77 51.51
N THR A 213 86.74 65.08 51.59
CA THR A 213 87.00 63.81 50.89
C THR A 213 85.95 62.74 51.23
N GLU A 214 85.44 62.75 52.46
CA GLU A 214 84.42 61.85 52.98
C GLU A 214 83.05 62.03 52.29
N PHE A 215 82.72 63.27 51.89
CA PHE A 215 81.49 63.55 51.14
C PHE A 215 81.60 63.09 49.69
N LYS A 216 82.78 63.22 49.06
CA LYS A 216 83.01 62.72 47.69
C LYS A 216 82.90 61.20 47.64
N GLU A 217 83.52 60.51 48.59
CA GLU A 217 83.43 59.05 48.70
C GLU A 217 81.98 58.59 48.94
N THR A 218 81.22 59.30 49.78
CA THR A 218 79.81 59.01 50.02
C THR A 218 78.96 59.21 48.76
N VAL A 219 79.19 60.28 48.00
CA VAL A 219 78.49 60.55 46.74
C VAL A 219 78.80 59.48 45.69
N VAL A 220 80.07 59.06 45.54
CA VAL A 220 80.45 57.99 44.61
C VAL A 220 79.82 56.65 45.01
N ARG A 221 79.81 56.31 46.31
CA ARG A 221 79.14 55.10 46.81
C ARG A 221 77.64 55.14 46.53
N LEU A 222 76.97 56.25 46.83
CA LEU A 222 75.53 56.42 46.55
C LEU A 222 75.23 56.40 45.04
N GLN A 223 76.11 56.95 44.20
CA GLN A 223 75.97 56.86 42.74
C GLN A 223 76.13 55.42 42.24
N SER A 224 77.09 54.66 42.78
CA SER A 224 77.26 53.24 42.47
C SER A 224 76.06 52.41 42.94
N GLU A 225 75.53 52.69 44.13
CA GLU A 225 74.33 52.04 44.67
C GLU A 225 73.09 52.38 43.84
N ASN A 226 72.90 53.64 43.46
CA ASN A 226 71.78 54.07 42.63
C ASN A 226 71.85 53.43 41.24
N LYS A 227 73.05 53.33 40.64
CA LYS A 227 73.27 52.60 39.38
C LYS A 227 72.92 51.11 39.52
N MET A 228 73.30 50.49 40.63
CA MET A 228 72.93 49.09 40.94
C MET A 228 71.41 48.93 41.08
N LEU A 229 70.75 49.85 41.81
CA LEU A 229 69.30 49.84 41.99
C LEU A 229 68.55 50.03 40.67
N CYS A 230 69.00 50.92 39.78
CA CYS A 230 68.40 51.08 38.46
C CYS A 230 68.48 49.80 37.61
N VAL A 231 69.64 49.11 37.61
CA VAL A 231 69.79 47.83 36.91
C VAL A 231 68.89 46.75 37.52
N GLN A 232 68.77 46.74 38.85
CA GLN A 232 67.89 45.82 39.56
C GLN A 232 66.40 46.09 39.27
N GLU A 233 65.97 47.36 39.23
CA GLU A 233 64.62 47.78 38.86
C GLU A 233 64.29 47.34 37.43
N GLU A 234 65.22 47.52 36.49
CA GLU A 234 65.04 47.10 35.10
C GLU A 234 64.90 45.56 34.99
N SER A 235 65.69 44.80 35.76
CA SER A 235 65.55 43.34 35.86
C SER A 235 64.19 42.92 36.43
N TYR A 236 63.65 43.66 37.40
CA TYR A 236 62.31 43.40 37.94
C TYR A 236 61.21 43.77 36.94
N ARG A 237 61.35 44.88 36.20
CA ARG A 237 60.43 45.24 35.10
C ARG A 237 60.39 44.16 34.03
N GLN A 238 61.55 43.66 33.61
CA GLN A 238 61.64 42.61 32.61
C GLN A 238 60.95 41.31 33.06
N ARG A 239 61.22 40.88 34.31
CA ARG A 239 60.50 39.74 34.91
C ARG A 239 59.00 39.95 35.00
N LEU A 240 58.54 41.16 35.29
CA LEU A 240 57.12 41.48 35.37
C LEU A 240 56.44 41.35 34.01
N VAL A 241 57.09 41.83 32.93
CA VAL A 241 56.61 41.67 31.55
C VAL A 241 56.59 40.19 31.13
N GLU A 242 57.62 39.42 31.46
CA GLU A 242 57.67 37.98 31.18
C GLU A 242 56.52 37.21 31.87
N VAL A 243 56.29 37.48 33.16
CA VAL A 243 55.20 36.85 33.92
C VAL A 243 53.83 37.28 33.38
N GLN A 244 53.66 38.55 32.99
CA GLN A 244 52.44 39.02 32.34
C GLN A 244 52.20 38.31 31.00
N GLY A 245 53.23 38.14 30.18
CA GLY A 245 53.14 37.40 28.92
C GLY A 245 52.74 35.94 29.12
N GLN A 246 53.33 35.25 30.10
CA GLN A 246 52.97 33.87 30.45
C GLN A 246 51.54 33.76 30.96
N LEU A 247 51.08 34.73 31.76
CA LEU A 247 49.70 34.78 32.24
C LEU A 247 48.72 34.95 31.07
N GLU A 248 49.01 35.86 30.14
CA GLU A 248 48.19 36.05 28.95
C GLU A 248 48.16 34.81 28.05
N GLU A 249 49.29 34.14 27.85
CA GLU A 249 49.37 32.91 27.06
C GLU A 249 48.58 31.77 27.71
N SER A 250 48.73 31.61 29.03
CA SER A 250 47.93 30.67 29.83
C SER A 250 46.43 30.98 29.71
N GLN A 251 46.04 32.25 29.77
CA GLN A 251 44.64 32.65 29.64
C GLN A 251 44.09 32.38 28.23
N ARG A 252 44.86 32.65 27.18
CA ARG A 252 44.46 32.34 25.79
C ARG A 252 44.30 30.83 25.58
N SER A 253 45.22 30.04 26.13
CA SER A 253 45.14 28.58 26.12
C SER A 253 43.89 28.07 26.86
N GLN A 254 43.64 28.60 28.07
CA GLN A 254 42.46 28.28 28.85
C GLN A 254 41.16 28.60 28.09
N ASN A 255 41.04 29.80 27.51
CA ASN A 255 39.85 30.21 26.75
C ASN A 255 39.61 29.29 25.54
N THR A 256 40.69 28.85 24.88
CA THR A 256 40.62 27.90 23.75
C THR A 256 40.10 26.54 24.22
N LEU A 257 40.66 26.02 25.32
CA LEU A 257 40.23 24.75 25.92
C LEU A 257 38.78 24.81 26.44
N GLU A 258 38.35 25.91 27.05
CA GLU A 258 36.97 26.12 27.48
C GLU A 258 36.00 26.11 26.30
N THR A 259 36.37 26.77 25.20
CA THR A 259 35.57 26.78 23.97
C THR A 259 35.46 25.37 23.37
N GLN A 260 36.57 24.64 23.32
CA GLN A 260 36.61 23.25 22.86
C GLN A 260 35.76 22.34 23.76
N ASN A 261 35.87 22.49 25.09
CA ASN A 261 35.06 21.72 26.04
C ASN A 261 33.56 21.99 25.87
N ARG A 262 33.16 23.25 25.67
CA ARG A 262 31.77 23.61 25.41
C ARG A 262 31.25 22.93 24.13
N LEU A 263 32.04 22.93 23.06
CA LEU A 263 31.67 22.28 21.80
C LEU A 263 31.58 20.75 21.96
N ASN A 264 32.55 20.14 22.64
CA ASN A 264 32.52 18.71 22.93
C ASN A 264 31.28 18.34 23.78
N GLN A 265 30.93 19.17 24.77
CA GLN A 265 29.74 18.95 25.59
C GLN A 265 28.45 19.03 24.77
N GLN A 266 28.37 19.94 23.79
CA GLN A 266 27.27 20.02 22.83
C GLN A 266 27.19 18.75 21.97
N GLN A 267 28.31 18.30 21.39
CA GLN A 267 28.37 17.07 20.61
C GLN A 267 27.97 15.83 21.42
N ILE A 268 28.41 15.73 22.68
CA ILE A 268 28.01 14.64 23.58
C ILE A 268 26.50 14.68 23.82
N SER A 269 25.91 15.87 23.97
CA SER A 269 24.48 16.04 24.20
C SER A 269 23.65 15.66 22.97
N GLU A 270 24.10 16.05 21.77
CA GLU A 270 23.51 15.64 20.49
C GLU A 270 23.59 14.13 20.29
N LEU A 271 24.76 13.53 20.52
CA LEU A 271 24.93 12.06 20.42
C LEU A 271 24.04 11.33 21.42
N ARG A 272 23.91 11.84 22.65
CA ARG A 272 22.98 11.27 23.64
C ARG A 272 21.52 11.32 23.18
N SER A 273 21.10 12.45 22.62
CA SER A 273 19.75 12.59 22.05
C SER A 273 19.52 11.60 20.90
N GLN A 274 20.49 11.45 20.00
CA GLN A 274 20.40 10.48 18.90
C GLN A 274 20.32 9.04 19.42
N VAL A 275 21.08 8.71 20.46
CA VAL A 275 20.99 7.39 21.11
C VAL A 275 19.62 7.18 21.75
N GLU A 276 19.06 8.17 22.44
CA GLU A 276 17.71 8.11 23.00
C GLU A 276 16.64 7.92 21.90
N ASP A 277 16.73 8.68 20.81
CA ASP A 277 15.80 8.57 19.68
C ASP A 277 15.88 7.19 19.03
N LEU A 278 17.09 6.65 18.85
CA LEU A 278 17.30 5.29 18.33
C LEU A 278 16.80 4.22 19.30
N GLN A 279 17.02 4.38 20.62
CA GLN A 279 16.49 3.47 21.64
C GLN A 279 14.97 3.49 21.65
N LYS A 280 14.35 4.66 21.52
CA LYS A 280 12.89 4.82 21.44
C LYS A 280 12.34 4.21 20.17
N ALA A 281 12.97 4.43 19.01
CA ALA A 281 12.60 3.80 17.75
C ALA A 281 12.71 2.26 17.81
N LEU A 282 13.73 1.74 18.49
CA LEU A 282 13.90 0.31 18.71
C LEU A 282 12.83 -0.25 19.65
N GLN A 283 12.48 0.47 20.72
CA GLN A 283 11.41 0.08 21.64
C GLN A 283 10.03 0.13 20.97
N GLU A 284 9.78 1.11 20.09
CA GLU A 284 8.60 1.18 19.23
C GLU A 284 8.55 0.05 18.18
N GLN A 285 9.70 -0.44 17.71
CA GLN A 285 9.74 -1.68 16.92
C GLN A 285 9.48 -2.92 17.78
N GLY A 286 9.95 -2.95 19.02
CA GLY A 286 9.64 -4.00 19.99
C GLY A 286 8.16 -4.08 20.34
N SER A 287 7.47 -2.95 20.47
CA SER A 287 6.01 -2.94 20.68
C SER A 287 5.24 -3.37 19.42
N LYS A 288 5.74 -3.08 18.21
CA LYS A 288 5.23 -3.69 16.97
C LYS A 288 5.49 -5.21 16.89
N ALA A 289 6.47 -5.73 17.63
CA ALA A 289 6.65 -7.17 17.79
C ALA A 289 5.59 -7.80 18.71
N GLU A 290 4.96 -7.03 19.62
CA GLU A 290 3.75 -7.49 20.31
C GLU A 290 2.55 -7.58 19.36
N ASP A 291 2.42 -6.68 18.38
CA ASP A 291 1.44 -6.86 17.28
C ASP A 291 1.77 -8.09 16.42
N SER A 292 3.07 -8.39 16.23
CA SER A 292 3.51 -9.65 15.63
C SER A 292 3.16 -10.86 16.51
N SER A 293 3.10 -10.72 17.84
CA SER A 293 2.65 -11.77 18.76
C SER A 293 1.14 -12.02 18.65
N LEU A 294 0.36 -10.96 18.46
CA LEU A 294 -1.08 -11.03 18.18
C LEU A 294 -1.37 -11.70 16.83
N LEU A 295 -0.59 -11.39 15.80
CA LEU A 295 -0.61 -12.07 14.50
C LEU A 295 -0.22 -13.54 14.61
N LYS A 296 0.82 -13.86 15.39
CA LYS A 296 1.25 -15.24 15.65
C LYS A 296 0.17 -16.03 16.40
N LYS A 297 -0.47 -15.42 17.41
CA LYS A 297 -1.61 -16.01 18.12
C LYS A 297 -2.81 -16.25 17.21
N LYS A 298 -3.13 -15.31 16.32
CA LYS A 298 -4.17 -15.52 15.30
C LYS A 298 -3.80 -16.64 14.33
N LEU A 299 -2.54 -16.74 13.92
CA LEU A 299 -2.07 -17.83 13.07
C LEU A 299 -2.21 -19.19 13.78
N GLU A 300 -1.87 -19.25 15.06
CA GLU A 300 -2.06 -20.44 15.91
C GLU A 300 -3.54 -20.83 16.02
N GLU A 301 -4.43 -19.87 16.30
CA GLU A 301 -5.89 -20.08 16.29
C GLU A 301 -6.42 -20.57 14.94
N HIS A 302 -5.87 -20.07 13.82
CA HIS A 302 -6.25 -20.52 12.48
C HIS A 302 -5.74 -21.94 12.20
N LEU A 303 -4.54 -22.29 12.67
CA LEU A 303 -4.00 -23.64 12.56
C LEU A 303 -4.79 -24.64 13.41
N GLU A 304 -5.26 -24.24 14.59
CA GLU A 304 -6.09 -25.07 15.45
C GLU A 304 -7.47 -25.31 14.84
N LYS A 305 -8.13 -24.25 14.32
CA LYS A 305 -9.38 -24.39 13.56
C LYS A 305 -9.24 -25.27 12.31
N LEU A 306 -8.08 -25.22 11.65
CA LEU A 306 -7.79 -26.08 10.51
C LEU A 306 -7.66 -27.55 10.96
N HIS A 307 -6.99 -27.81 12.07
CA HIS A 307 -6.91 -29.16 12.65
C HIS A 307 -8.28 -29.68 13.10
N GLU A 308 -9.10 -28.86 13.75
CA GLU A 308 -10.48 -29.22 14.12
C GLU A 308 -11.31 -29.55 12.88
N ALA A 309 -11.27 -28.70 11.85
CA ALA A 309 -11.97 -28.96 10.59
C ALA A 309 -11.48 -30.25 9.92
N HIS A 310 -10.18 -30.54 9.96
CA HIS A 310 -9.63 -31.77 9.39
C HIS A 310 -10.06 -33.01 10.19
N SER A 311 -10.06 -32.92 11.52
CA SER A 311 -10.57 -33.96 12.43
C SER A 311 -12.07 -34.23 12.19
N ASP A 312 -12.87 -33.18 12.04
CA ASP A 312 -14.30 -33.30 11.74
C ASP A 312 -14.56 -33.87 10.35
N LEU A 313 -13.76 -33.50 9.35
CA LEU A 313 -13.81 -34.11 8.02
C LEU A 313 -13.43 -35.60 8.07
N GLN A 314 -12.44 -35.98 8.88
CA GLN A 314 -12.06 -37.38 9.08
C GLN A 314 -13.20 -38.17 9.73
N LYS A 315 -13.80 -37.65 10.82
CA LYS A 315 -14.97 -38.27 11.46
C LYS A 315 -16.14 -38.41 10.50
N LYS A 316 -16.42 -37.37 9.69
CA LYS A 316 -17.47 -37.44 8.66
C LYS A 316 -17.16 -38.48 7.60
N ARG A 317 -15.88 -38.66 7.25
CA ARG A 317 -15.44 -39.69 6.30
C ARG A 317 -15.58 -41.10 6.89
N GLU A 318 -15.24 -41.30 8.14
CA GLU A 318 -15.50 -42.55 8.87
C GLU A 318 -17.01 -42.86 8.95
N VAL A 319 -17.84 -41.86 9.23
CA VAL A 319 -19.30 -42.01 9.23
C VAL A 319 -19.85 -42.31 7.82
N ILE A 320 -19.27 -41.71 6.78
CA ILE A 320 -19.63 -42.04 5.39
C ILE A 320 -19.25 -43.47 5.08
N ASP A 321 -18.07 -43.95 5.49
CA ASP A 321 -17.64 -45.34 5.31
C ASP A 321 -18.53 -46.33 6.09
N ASP A 322 -19.05 -45.94 7.26
CA ASP A 322 -20.01 -46.72 8.04
C ASP A 322 -21.43 -46.75 7.44
N LEU A 323 -21.84 -45.64 6.81
CA LEU A 323 -23.14 -45.48 6.15
C LEU A 323 -23.15 -45.98 4.71
N GLU A 324 -21.98 -46.10 4.07
CA GLU A 324 -21.85 -46.81 2.80
C GLU A 324 -22.18 -48.28 3.07
N PRO A 325 -23.25 -48.83 2.46
CA PRO A 325 -23.50 -50.26 2.55
C PRO A 325 -22.28 -50.94 1.93
N LYS A 326 -21.48 -51.63 2.74
CA LYS A 326 -20.38 -52.47 2.26
C LYS A 326 -20.93 -53.35 1.15
N ALA A 327 -20.68 -52.98 -0.10
CA ALA A 327 -21.21 -53.66 -1.27
C ALA A 327 -20.61 -55.07 -1.42
N ASP A 328 -19.67 -55.44 -0.56
CA ASP A 328 -18.73 -56.52 -0.81
C ASP A 328 -18.95 -57.67 0.17
N GLY A 329 -19.54 -58.74 -0.36
CA GLY A 329 -19.73 -60.01 0.32
C GLY A 329 -21.01 -60.67 -0.10
N ASN A 330 -22.16 -60.17 0.34
CA ASN A 330 -23.45 -60.83 0.07
C ASN A 330 -23.95 -60.61 -1.35
N MET A 331 -23.79 -59.41 -1.92
CA MET A 331 -24.22 -59.15 -3.30
C MET A 331 -23.27 -59.83 -4.31
N ALA A 332 -21.96 -59.78 -4.05
CA ALA A 332 -20.96 -60.53 -4.81
C ALA A 332 -21.21 -62.06 -4.78
N LYS A 333 -21.42 -62.66 -3.59
CA LYS A 333 -21.77 -64.08 -3.47
C LYS A 333 -23.07 -64.44 -4.19
N LYS A 334 -24.08 -63.57 -4.15
CA LYS A 334 -25.35 -63.78 -4.85
C LYS A 334 -25.15 -63.74 -6.37
N ILE A 335 -24.28 -62.86 -6.86
CA ILE A 335 -23.90 -62.80 -8.27
C ILE A 335 -23.17 -64.07 -8.68
N ASP A 336 -22.21 -64.53 -7.88
CA ASP A 336 -21.47 -65.77 -8.14
C ASP A 336 -22.38 -67.00 -8.15
N GLU A 337 -23.28 -67.13 -7.17
CA GLU A 337 -24.29 -68.20 -7.13
C GLU A 337 -25.21 -68.19 -8.36
N LEU A 338 -25.66 -67.00 -8.78
CA LEU A 338 -26.50 -66.87 -9.97
C LEU A 338 -25.74 -67.21 -11.24
N GLN A 339 -24.46 -66.83 -11.35
CA GLN A 339 -23.60 -67.19 -12.47
C GLN A 339 -23.36 -68.71 -12.54
N GLU A 340 -23.20 -69.37 -11.40
CA GLU A 340 -22.98 -70.82 -11.33
C GLU A 340 -24.24 -71.61 -11.69
N ILE A 341 -25.41 -71.16 -11.24
CA ILE A 341 -26.71 -71.71 -11.66
C ILE A 341 -26.91 -71.54 -13.17
N LEU A 342 -26.56 -70.38 -13.71
CA LEU A 342 -26.69 -70.09 -15.14
C LEU A 342 -25.77 -71.01 -15.97
N LYS A 343 -24.51 -71.16 -15.55
CA LYS A 343 -23.54 -72.07 -16.18
C LYS A 343 -24.01 -73.53 -16.15
N LYS A 344 -24.60 -73.97 -15.03
CA LYS A 344 -25.18 -75.31 -14.93
C LYS A 344 -26.37 -75.50 -15.88
N LYS A 345 -27.24 -74.50 -15.98
CA LYS A 345 -28.37 -74.50 -16.92
C LYS A 345 -27.90 -74.51 -18.38
N ASP A 346 -26.82 -73.81 -18.72
CA ASP A 346 -26.23 -73.85 -20.05
C ASP A 346 -25.66 -75.23 -20.38
N GLU A 347 -25.03 -75.92 -19.42
CA GLU A 347 -24.50 -77.27 -19.64
C GLU A 347 -25.63 -78.30 -19.75
N ASP A 348 -26.68 -78.18 -18.93
CA ASP A 348 -27.91 -78.98 -19.07
C ASP A 348 -28.58 -78.74 -20.43
N MET A 349 -28.60 -77.49 -20.90
CA MET A 349 -29.11 -77.11 -22.22
C MET A 349 -28.28 -77.78 -23.33
N LYS A 350 -26.95 -77.74 -23.26
CA LYS A 350 -26.08 -78.44 -24.22
C LYS A 350 -26.29 -79.96 -24.22
N LEU A 351 -26.44 -80.57 -23.05
CA LEU A 351 -26.73 -82.01 -22.97
C LEU A 351 -28.10 -82.34 -23.58
N MET A 352 -29.10 -81.49 -23.35
CA MET A 352 -30.41 -81.55 -24.01
C MET A 352 -30.28 -81.40 -25.53
N GLU A 353 -29.54 -80.40 -26.01
CA GLU A 353 -29.27 -80.18 -27.43
C GLU A 353 -28.57 -81.39 -28.06
N GLN A 354 -27.55 -81.97 -27.42
CA GLN A 354 -26.89 -83.17 -27.90
C GLN A 354 -27.85 -84.37 -27.95
N ARG A 355 -28.71 -84.52 -26.95
CA ARG A 355 -29.72 -85.59 -26.92
C ARG A 355 -30.75 -85.40 -28.02
N TYR A 356 -31.26 -84.18 -28.22
CA TYR A 356 -32.13 -83.84 -29.34
C TYR A 356 -31.44 -84.03 -30.67
N LYS A 357 -30.16 -83.66 -30.80
CA LYS A 357 -29.37 -83.90 -32.01
C LYS A 357 -29.29 -85.37 -32.33
N ARG A 358 -29.04 -86.25 -31.35
CA ARG A 358 -29.08 -87.71 -31.54
C ARG A 358 -30.47 -88.21 -31.91
N TYR A 359 -31.54 -87.68 -31.31
CA TYR A 359 -32.92 -88.05 -31.70
C TYR A 359 -33.26 -87.60 -33.11
N VAL A 360 -32.83 -86.39 -33.50
CA VAL A 360 -33.00 -85.85 -34.84
C VAL A 360 -32.14 -86.62 -35.84
N GLU A 361 -30.93 -87.03 -35.50
CA GLU A 361 -30.09 -87.89 -36.35
C GLU A 361 -30.70 -89.29 -36.48
N LYS A 362 -31.23 -89.87 -35.40
CA LYS A 362 -32.00 -91.13 -35.47
C LYS A 362 -33.24 -90.95 -36.35
N ALA A 363 -34.00 -89.86 -36.18
CA ALA A 363 -35.15 -89.56 -37.02
C ALA A 363 -34.74 -89.34 -38.48
N ARG A 364 -33.65 -88.61 -38.77
CA ARG A 364 -33.08 -88.46 -40.12
C ARG A 364 -32.62 -89.79 -40.69
N THR A 365 -32.04 -90.67 -39.89
CA THR A 365 -31.60 -92.00 -40.33
C THR A 365 -32.80 -92.85 -40.66
N VAL A 366 -33.84 -92.84 -39.81
CA VAL A 366 -35.13 -93.49 -40.04
C VAL A 366 -35.81 -92.94 -41.30
N ILE A 367 -35.89 -91.61 -41.45
CA ILE A 367 -36.41 -90.94 -42.66
C ILE A 367 -35.58 -91.34 -43.88
N LYS A 368 -34.24 -91.35 -43.79
CA LYS A 368 -33.33 -91.74 -44.88
C LYS A 368 -33.43 -93.22 -45.24
N THR A 369 -33.78 -94.10 -44.29
CA THR A 369 -34.08 -95.51 -44.55
C THR A 369 -35.49 -95.76 -45.05
N LEU A 370 -36.44 -94.85 -44.76
CA LEU A 370 -37.83 -94.92 -45.21
C LEU A 370 -38.07 -94.19 -46.54
N ASP A 371 -37.17 -93.30 -46.96
CA ASP A 371 -37.37 -92.42 -48.13
C ASP A 371 -36.11 -92.35 -49.02
N PRO A 372 -35.99 -93.25 -50.02
CA PRO A 372 -34.99 -93.10 -51.06
C PRO A 372 -35.47 -92.07 -52.09
N LYS A 373 -34.96 -90.84 -51.92
CA LYS A 373 -34.84 -89.72 -52.89
C LYS A 373 -36.04 -88.76 -53.03
N GLN A 374 -35.92 -87.58 -52.39
CA GLN A 374 -36.37 -86.30 -52.98
C GLN A 374 -35.36 -85.14 -52.78
N PRO A 375 -35.17 -84.22 -53.77
CA PRO A 375 -34.35 -83.01 -53.65
C PRO A 375 -35.05 -81.86 -52.88
N PRO A 376 -34.34 -80.75 -52.56
CA PRO A 376 -34.69 -79.85 -51.46
C PRO A 376 -35.93 -78.99 -51.72
N LEU A 377 -36.83 -78.96 -50.73
CA LEU A 377 -37.99 -78.08 -50.66
C LEU A 377 -37.56 -76.60 -50.64
N THR A 378 -38.17 -75.86 -51.56
CA THR A 378 -38.12 -74.41 -51.74
C THR A 378 -38.54 -73.67 -50.46
N VAL A 379 -37.77 -72.66 -50.08
CA VAL A 379 -38.05 -71.77 -48.93
C VAL A 379 -39.42 -71.10 -49.12
N SER A 380 -40.28 -71.20 -48.11
CA SER A 380 -41.61 -70.59 -48.09
C SER A 380 -41.55 -69.06 -48.31
N PRO A 381 -42.46 -68.46 -49.11
CA PRO A 381 -42.48 -67.02 -49.41
C PRO A 381 -42.45 -66.11 -48.18
N ASP A 382 -43.06 -66.53 -47.07
CA ASP A 382 -43.14 -65.75 -45.83
C ASP A 382 -41.78 -65.56 -45.16
N VAL A 383 -40.92 -66.58 -45.26
CA VAL A 383 -39.55 -66.54 -44.71
C VAL A 383 -38.69 -65.59 -45.53
N GLN A 384 -38.90 -65.51 -46.85
CA GLN A 384 -38.21 -64.56 -47.70
C GLN A 384 -38.69 -63.12 -47.46
N ALA A 385 -39.99 -62.93 -47.22
CA ALA A 385 -40.55 -61.63 -46.87
C ALA A 385 -40.00 -61.07 -45.55
N LEU A 386 -39.89 -61.91 -44.51
CA LEU A 386 -39.30 -61.52 -43.22
C LEU A 386 -37.81 -61.17 -43.33
N LYS A 387 -37.04 -61.92 -44.14
CA LYS A 387 -35.64 -61.56 -44.43
C LYS A 387 -35.53 -60.20 -45.09
N ASN A 388 -36.39 -59.90 -46.07
CA ASN A 388 -36.39 -58.60 -46.74
C ASN A 388 -36.73 -57.47 -45.75
N GLN A 389 -37.72 -57.66 -44.86
CA GLN A 389 -38.05 -56.68 -43.82
C GLN A 389 -36.92 -56.44 -42.82
N LEU A 390 -36.19 -57.49 -42.44
CA LEU A 390 -35.03 -57.35 -41.55
C LEU A 390 -33.95 -56.48 -42.20
N THR A 391 -33.61 -56.77 -43.47
CA THR A 391 -32.61 -55.99 -44.21
C THR A 391 -33.02 -54.52 -44.40
N GLU A 392 -34.31 -54.25 -44.51
CA GLU A 392 -34.82 -52.87 -44.64
C GLU A 392 -34.75 -52.11 -43.32
N ARG A 393 -35.03 -52.79 -42.19
CA ARG A 393 -34.87 -52.24 -40.85
C ARG A 393 -33.40 -51.93 -40.55
N ASP A 394 -32.49 -52.83 -40.93
CA ASP A 394 -31.04 -52.62 -40.76
C ASP A 394 -30.53 -51.43 -41.58
N ARG A 395 -30.99 -51.27 -42.83
CA ARG A 395 -30.68 -50.08 -43.65
C ARG A 395 -31.19 -48.79 -43.01
N LYS A 396 -32.40 -48.81 -42.44
CA LYS A 396 -32.98 -47.64 -41.78
C LYS A 396 -32.21 -47.26 -40.52
N ILE A 397 -31.74 -48.23 -39.75
CA ILE A 397 -30.90 -47.99 -38.57
C ILE A 397 -29.61 -47.30 -38.98
N GLN A 398 -28.91 -47.83 -39.99
CA GLN A 398 -27.66 -47.24 -40.50
C GLN A 398 -27.85 -45.80 -40.99
N HIS A 399 -28.98 -45.48 -41.62
CA HIS A 399 -29.28 -44.13 -42.08
C HIS A 399 -29.48 -43.15 -40.91
N LEU A 400 -30.24 -43.58 -39.89
CA LEU A 400 -30.49 -42.76 -38.70
C LEU A 400 -29.21 -42.52 -37.88
N GLU A 401 -28.34 -43.52 -37.77
CA GLU A 401 -27.04 -43.38 -37.12
C GLU A 401 -26.16 -42.36 -37.85
N HIS A 402 -26.13 -42.41 -39.18
CA HIS A 402 -25.39 -41.44 -39.99
C HIS A 402 -25.91 -40.01 -39.83
N ASP A 403 -27.24 -39.82 -39.85
CA ASP A 403 -27.86 -38.50 -39.67
C ASP A 403 -27.61 -37.94 -38.26
N TYR A 404 -27.65 -38.79 -37.24
CA TYR A 404 -27.32 -38.40 -35.87
C TYR A 404 -25.88 -37.92 -35.75
N GLU A 405 -24.91 -38.66 -36.30
CA GLU A 405 -23.50 -38.29 -36.28
C GLU A 405 -23.25 -36.96 -37.00
N LYS A 406 -23.91 -36.74 -38.15
CA LYS A 406 -23.84 -35.48 -38.89
C LYS A 406 -24.45 -34.31 -38.11
N SER A 407 -25.54 -34.55 -37.36
CA SER A 407 -26.14 -33.52 -36.52
C SER A 407 -25.25 -33.18 -35.33
N ARG A 408 -24.64 -34.18 -34.70
CA ARG A 408 -23.67 -34.01 -33.62
C ARG A 408 -22.45 -33.19 -34.07
N SER A 409 -21.86 -33.54 -35.21
CA SER A 409 -20.72 -32.81 -35.76
C SER A 409 -21.03 -31.34 -36.07
N ARG A 410 -22.24 -31.03 -36.56
CA ARG A 410 -22.68 -29.64 -36.74
C ARG A 410 -22.79 -28.89 -35.41
N HIS A 411 -23.37 -29.52 -34.40
CA HIS A 411 -23.51 -28.92 -33.07
C HIS A 411 -22.13 -28.59 -32.47
N ASP A 412 -21.18 -29.52 -32.52
CA ASP A 412 -19.81 -29.31 -32.04
C ASP A 412 -19.11 -28.15 -32.77
N GLN A 413 -19.39 -27.98 -34.07
CA GLN A 413 -18.84 -26.87 -34.86
C GLN A 413 -19.48 -25.53 -34.49
N GLU A 414 -20.79 -25.50 -34.24
CA GLU A 414 -21.50 -24.31 -33.76
C GLU A 414 -21.01 -23.89 -32.38
N GLU A 415 -20.81 -24.82 -31.46
CA GLU A 415 -20.25 -24.54 -30.13
C GLU A 415 -18.86 -23.90 -30.22
N LYS A 416 -17.98 -24.43 -31.08
CA LYS A 416 -16.66 -23.83 -31.31
C LYS A 416 -16.73 -22.40 -31.82
N LEU A 417 -17.67 -22.11 -32.73
CA LEU A 417 -17.87 -20.76 -33.25
C LEU A 417 -18.39 -19.82 -32.15
N ILE A 418 -19.32 -20.27 -31.31
CA ILE A 418 -19.85 -19.51 -30.18
C ILE A 418 -18.74 -19.18 -29.17
N ILE A 419 -17.94 -20.18 -28.80
CA ILE A 419 -16.81 -20.01 -27.87
C ILE A 419 -15.79 -19.01 -28.44
N SER A 420 -15.43 -19.13 -29.72
CA SER A 420 -14.50 -18.21 -30.38
C SER A 420 -15.05 -16.78 -30.45
N ALA A 421 -16.32 -16.60 -30.80
CA ALA A 421 -16.97 -15.30 -30.84
C ALA A 421 -17.02 -14.65 -29.45
N TRP A 422 -17.30 -15.42 -28.40
CA TRP A 422 -17.33 -14.93 -27.03
C TRP A 422 -15.95 -14.50 -26.52
N TYR A 423 -14.92 -15.30 -26.80
CA TYR A 423 -13.53 -14.96 -26.49
C TYR A 423 -13.09 -13.66 -27.19
N ASN A 424 -13.35 -13.54 -28.49
CA ASN A 424 -13.03 -12.34 -29.26
C ASN A 424 -13.76 -11.09 -28.75
N MET A 425 -15.04 -11.23 -28.38
CA MET A 425 -15.82 -10.14 -27.75
C MET A 425 -15.22 -9.74 -26.40
N GLY A 426 -14.84 -10.72 -25.57
CA GLY A 426 -14.18 -10.49 -24.29
C GLY A 426 -12.85 -9.75 -24.44
N MET A 427 -12.04 -10.16 -25.42
CA MET A 427 -10.79 -9.46 -25.76
C MET A 427 -11.03 -8.02 -26.24
N ALA A 428 -12.04 -7.79 -27.08
CA ALA A 428 -12.38 -6.44 -27.57
C ALA A 428 -12.83 -5.51 -26.42
N LEU A 429 -13.64 -6.02 -25.48
CA LEU A 429 -14.04 -5.28 -24.30
C LEU A 429 -12.85 -5.00 -23.37
N HIS A 430 -11.96 -5.98 -23.18
CA HIS A 430 -10.75 -5.79 -22.38
C HIS A 430 -9.82 -4.74 -23.01
N GLN A 431 -9.60 -4.78 -24.33
CA GLN A 431 -8.84 -3.75 -25.06
C GLN A 431 -9.48 -2.36 -24.94
N LYS A 432 -10.81 -2.26 -24.97
CA LYS A 432 -11.52 -0.98 -24.78
C LYS A 432 -11.32 -0.41 -23.38
N VAL A 433 -11.42 -1.24 -22.35
CA VAL A 433 -11.17 -0.83 -20.95
C VAL A 433 -9.71 -0.44 -20.72
N VAL A 434 -8.77 -1.17 -21.33
CA VAL A 434 -7.33 -0.83 -21.26
C VAL A 434 -7.04 0.46 -22.04
N GLY A 435 -7.68 0.69 -23.18
CA GLY A 435 -7.59 1.93 -23.96
C GLY A 435 -8.16 3.15 -23.24
N GLU A 436 -9.28 3.00 -22.51
CA GLU A 436 -9.87 4.06 -21.69
C GLU A 436 -9.01 4.41 -20.47
N ARG A 437 -8.21 3.47 -19.96
CA ARG A 437 -7.23 3.71 -18.88
C ARG A 437 -5.87 4.22 -19.35
N SER A 438 -5.58 4.11 -20.65
CA SER A 438 -4.32 4.55 -21.29
C SER A 438 -4.52 5.67 -22.31
N GLY A 439 -5.62 6.42 -22.20
CA GLY A 439 -5.82 7.65 -22.96
C GLY A 439 -4.72 8.67 -22.66
N PRO A 440 -4.12 9.33 -23.66
CA PRO A 440 -3.03 10.26 -23.45
C PRO A 440 -3.52 11.43 -22.61
N SER A 441 -2.68 11.82 -21.64
CA SER A 441 -2.76 13.08 -20.90
C SER A 441 -3.28 14.21 -21.79
N ASN A 442 -4.38 14.84 -21.35
CA ASN A 442 -4.95 16.06 -21.92
C ASN A 442 -3.88 17.17 -21.97
N GLN A 443 -3.04 17.18 -23.00
CA GLN A 443 -2.55 18.43 -23.57
C GLN A 443 -3.64 18.92 -24.52
N ALA A 444 -4.28 20.03 -24.14
CA ALA A 444 -5.24 20.73 -24.98
C ALA A 444 -4.61 21.03 -26.34
N GLN A 445 -4.94 20.23 -27.35
CA GLN A 445 -4.56 20.52 -28.72
C GLN A 445 -5.44 21.65 -29.24
N SER A 446 -4.80 22.72 -29.73
CA SER A 446 -5.44 23.83 -30.42
C SER A 446 -6.35 23.32 -31.55
N PHE A 447 -7.51 23.95 -31.74
CA PHE A 447 -8.51 23.62 -32.77
C PHE A 447 -7.90 23.41 -34.17
N LEU A 448 -6.84 24.15 -34.51
CA LEU A 448 -6.10 24.02 -35.76
C LEU A 448 -5.30 22.72 -35.89
N ALA A 449 -4.87 22.10 -34.80
CA ALA A 449 -4.20 20.80 -34.81
C ALA A 449 -5.21 19.67 -35.07
N GLN A 450 -6.40 19.77 -34.48
CA GLN A 450 -7.49 18.82 -34.68
C GLN A 450 -8.05 18.88 -36.12
N GLN A 451 -8.11 20.08 -36.72
CA GLN A 451 -8.49 20.26 -38.12
C GLN A 451 -7.44 19.72 -39.11
N ARG A 452 -6.16 19.74 -38.75
CA ARG A 452 -5.08 19.15 -39.57
C ARG A 452 -5.08 17.62 -39.56
N GLN A 453 -5.39 16.98 -38.43
CA GLN A 453 -5.47 15.52 -38.37
C GLN A 453 -6.68 14.96 -39.13
N SER A 454 -7.83 15.62 -39.02
CA SER A 454 -9.06 15.22 -39.74
C SER A 454 -8.95 15.38 -41.26
N THR A 455 -8.20 16.40 -41.74
CA THR A 455 -7.89 16.55 -43.17
C THR A 455 -6.87 15.54 -43.68
N HIS A 456 -5.86 15.17 -42.88
CA HIS A 456 -4.92 14.10 -43.21
C HIS A 456 -5.57 12.71 -43.24
N ALA A 457 -6.48 12.40 -42.31
CA ALA A 457 -7.21 11.13 -42.29
C ALA A 457 -8.11 10.94 -43.52
N ARG A 458 -8.72 12.01 -44.05
CA ARG A 458 -9.51 11.96 -45.28
C ARG A 458 -8.66 11.77 -46.55
N ARG A 459 -7.43 12.29 -46.59
CA ARG A 459 -6.50 12.02 -47.71
C ARG A 459 -5.98 10.59 -47.74
N GLY A 460 -5.78 9.96 -46.58
CA GLY A 460 -5.31 8.57 -46.50
C GLY A 460 -6.30 7.53 -47.05
N LEU A 461 -7.61 7.80 -46.94
CA LEU A 461 -8.67 6.90 -47.44
C LEU A 461 -8.88 6.96 -48.96
N ALA A 462 -8.46 8.05 -49.62
CA ALA A 462 -8.62 8.21 -51.07
C ALA A 462 -7.53 7.51 -51.90
N ALA A 463 -6.42 7.07 -51.29
CA ALA A 463 -5.28 6.49 -52.00
C ALA A 463 -5.35 4.97 -52.21
N ARG A 464 -6.42 4.29 -51.79
CA ARG A 464 -6.51 2.81 -51.82
C ARG A 464 -7.46 2.21 -52.86
N HIS A 465 -7.86 3.00 -53.86
CA HIS A 465 -8.55 2.47 -55.04
C HIS A 465 -7.68 2.71 -56.27
N GLN A 466 -6.83 1.73 -56.60
CA GLN A 466 -6.37 1.52 -57.97
C GLN A 466 -6.85 0.14 -58.44
N PRO A 467 -7.34 0.02 -59.69
CA PRO A 467 -7.94 -1.19 -60.19
C PRO A 467 -6.93 -2.04 -60.98
N ARG A 468 -6.79 -3.32 -60.62
CA ARG A 468 -6.93 -4.47 -61.53
C ARG A 468 -6.76 -5.78 -60.78
#